data_AF-A0A1J4SM20-F1
#
_entry.id   AF-A0A1J4SM20-F1
#
_cell.length_a   1.000
_cell.length_b   1.000
_cell.length_c   1.000
_cell.angle_alpha   90.00
_cell.angle_beta   90.00
_cell.angle_gamma   90.00
#
_symmetry.space_group_name_H-M   'P 1'
#
loop_
_entity.id
_entity.type
_entity.pdbx_description
1 polymer ?
#
loop_
_entity_poly.entity_id
_entity_poly.type
_entity_poly.pdbx_seq_one_letter_code
_entity_poly.pdbx_strand_id
1 'polypeptide(L)'
;MPPGAAPAQDRRPQWPARLEAYLGVLRPLKEKSALREVQERELLLSFISVNSGGISEYPLLETQQQSIVNLLCRRTDHPADSLLRRLAGNFPVLLNRLDKETASGDETATAQTTAQLRNTEALLLKSVQGMVYAMGLTTDNFEELIMRHFGAPGLAQFGEILKTHEFDQGFWNEFVERFIAQHVAEGYDQLTSAGKFHLSKDGQQIIVRFLFDDVLATLHDSPGHIDQTRVQKAFATASAVTPERIAVRKVVQACLLKGLGFLPGDLLLEHLESAAFIVCMDPVAGSLVKAMQARAGGKTPAAAPEAGDAQAEDKHALPFLMEQAVALALGAVRVLSQSREHFLAALATLRSDELEAVRSLAQGLSIESLELTLFYLLESAFVGLLRDKAREEGGKVLVKTAAQRRCPLPAVEALATRGLSRIRKNQLFTADSARADMLLFKTRTPQQLASLMQVLQLEEPLQATIRALWDNAPFRRDFLVVIDLAQVARTTQNVKAKLAELLTKFGALHAPTQPVPGAQE
;
A
#
# COMPACT_ATOMS: atom_id res chain seq x y z
N MET A 1 43.72 1.40 -5.43
CA MET A 1 43.02 1.20 -6.72
C MET A 1 42.08 2.36 -6.92
N PRO A 2 42.01 2.95 -8.12
CA PRO A 2 41.16 4.10 -8.38
C PRO A 2 39.68 3.72 -8.29
N PRO A 3 38.79 4.64 -7.92
CA PRO A 3 37.35 4.38 -7.89
C PRO A 3 36.88 4.09 -9.32
N GLY A 4 36.37 2.87 -9.52
CA GLY A 4 35.73 2.47 -10.76
C GLY A 4 34.58 3.43 -11.08
N ALA A 5 34.62 3.96 -12.30
CA ALA A 5 33.57 4.81 -12.84
C ALA A 5 32.21 4.12 -12.69
N ALA A 6 31.24 4.84 -12.12
CA ALA A 6 29.84 4.45 -12.20
C ALA A 6 29.46 4.28 -13.70
N PRO A 7 28.71 3.23 -14.07
CA PRO A 7 28.25 3.07 -15.45
C PRO A 7 27.46 4.32 -15.83
N ALA A 8 27.74 4.86 -17.03
CA ALA A 8 27.06 6.01 -17.57
C ALA A 8 25.55 5.77 -17.52
N GLN A 9 24.80 6.61 -16.79
CA GLN A 9 23.35 6.64 -16.90
C GLN A 9 23.01 6.96 -18.36
N ASP A 10 22.41 5.99 -19.06
CA ASP A 10 21.98 6.14 -20.45
C ASP A 10 21.10 7.38 -20.56
N ARG A 11 21.62 8.46 -21.13
CA ARG A 11 20.85 9.68 -21.35
C ARG A 11 19.82 9.40 -22.43
N ARG A 12 18.57 9.85 -22.21
CA ARG A 12 17.50 9.80 -23.21
C ARG A 12 18.02 10.34 -24.56
N PRO A 13 17.96 9.56 -25.66
CA PRO A 13 18.46 10.00 -26.96
C PRO A 13 17.74 11.26 -27.46
N GLN A 14 18.40 12.05 -28.31
CA GLN A 14 17.78 13.22 -28.95
C GLN A 14 16.67 12.80 -29.92
N TRP A 15 15.77 13.73 -30.22
CA TRP A 15 14.57 13.45 -31.02
C TRP A 15 14.81 12.70 -32.35
N PRO A 16 15.80 13.07 -33.19
CA PRO A 16 16.02 12.36 -34.45
C PRO A 16 16.33 10.87 -34.25
N ALA A 17 17.19 10.54 -33.28
CA ALA A 17 17.54 9.16 -32.97
C ALA A 17 16.35 8.36 -32.40
N ARG A 18 15.50 9.00 -31.58
CA ARG A 18 14.27 8.36 -31.08
C ARG A 18 13.31 8.05 -32.22
N LEU A 19 13.11 9.01 -33.13
CA LEU A 19 12.24 8.85 -34.28
C LEU A 19 12.72 7.71 -35.20
N GLU A 20 14.03 7.64 -35.48
CA GLU A 20 14.62 6.55 -36.25
C GLU A 20 14.41 5.20 -35.59
N ALA A 21 14.57 5.09 -34.27
CA ALA A 21 14.30 3.84 -33.54
C ALA A 21 12.83 3.39 -33.67
N TYR A 22 11.88 4.31 -33.58
CA TYR A 22 10.46 3.97 -33.75
C TYR A 22 10.12 3.55 -35.18
N LEU A 23 10.64 4.28 -36.18
CA LEU A 23 10.45 3.94 -37.59
C LEU A 23 11.13 2.62 -37.96
N GLY A 24 12.30 2.34 -37.38
CA GLY A 24 13.04 1.09 -37.55
C GLY A 24 12.27 -0.14 -37.06
N VAL A 25 11.41 0.03 -36.05
CA VAL A 25 10.48 -1.03 -35.59
C VAL A 25 9.21 -1.08 -36.44
N LEU A 26 8.63 0.07 -36.80
CA LEU A 26 7.36 0.12 -37.52
C LEU A 26 7.48 -0.39 -38.98
N ARG A 27 8.56 -0.04 -39.70
CA ARG A 27 8.72 -0.38 -41.13
C ARG A 27 8.73 -1.91 -41.37
N PRO A 28 9.55 -2.72 -40.68
CA PRO A 28 9.53 -4.18 -40.85
C PRO A 28 8.19 -4.83 -40.48
N LEU A 29 7.50 -4.29 -39.48
CA LEU A 29 6.18 -4.80 -39.08
C LEU A 29 5.12 -4.54 -40.16
N LYS A 30 5.21 -3.41 -40.86
CA LYS A 30 4.34 -3.10 -42.01
C LYS A 30 4.64 -3.97 -43.22
N GLU A 31 5.91 -4.19 -43.53
CA GLU A 31 6.33 -5.08 -44.64
C GLU A 31 5.79 -6.50 -44.45
N LYS A 32 5.78 -6.99 -43.21
CA LYS A 32 5.22 -8.30 -42.83
C LYS A 32 3.70 -8.31 -42.66
N SER A 33 3.01 -7.19 -42.90
CA SER A 33 1.56 -7.03 -42.67
C SER A 33 1.14 -7.45 -41.25
N ALA A 34 1.94 -7.13 -40.24
CA ALA A 34 1.65 -7.46 -38.84
C ALA A 34 0.34 -6.81 -38.39
N LEU A 35 -0.41 -7.51 -37.54
CA LEU A 35 -1.64 -7.00 -36.94
C LEU A 35 -1.38 -5.70 -36.18
N ARG A 36 -2.36 -4.79 -36.18
CA ARG A 36 -2.27 -3.50 -35.49
C ARG A 36 -1.85 -3.62 -34.02
N GLU A 37 -2.35 -4.63 -33.33
CA GLU A 37 -2.05 -4.86 -31.91
C GLU A 37 -0.59 -5.25 -31.69
N VAL A 38 -0.01 -6.01 -32.62
CA VAL A 38 1.42 -6.36 -32.61
C VAL A 38 2.25 -5.10 -32.87
N GLN A 39 1.84 -4.27 -33.83
CA GLN A 39 2.51 -2.99 -34.10
C GLN A 39 2.51 -2.06 -32.87
N GLU A 40 1.37 -1.93 -32.20
CA GLU A 40 1.24 -1.12 -30.97
C GLU A 40 2.14 -1.66 -29.87
N ARG A 41 2.12 -2.97 -29.61
CA ARG A 41 2.97 -3.60 -28.59
C ARG A 41 4.46 -3.40 -28.85
N GLU A 42 4.94 -3.74 -30.04
CA GLU A 42 6.37 -3.63 -30.37
C GLU A 42 6.84 -2.17 -30.35
N LEU A 43 5.98 -1.22 -30.76
CA LEU A 43 6.28 0.20 -30.62
C LEU A 43 6.31 0.67 -29.17
N LEU A 44 5.42 0.17 -28.30
CA LEU A 44 5.46 0.49 -26.86
C LEU A 44 6.72 -0.07 -26.19
N LEU A 45 7.19 -1.26 -26.58
CA LEU A 45 8.45 -1.83 -26.12
C LEU A 45 9.65 -0.98 -26.55
N SER A 46 9.69 -0.59 -27.84
CA SER A 46 10.70 0.33 -28.37
C SER A 46 10.65 1.69 -27.66
N PHE A 47 9.45 2.22 -27.42
CA PHE A 47 9.22 3.44 -26.68
C PHE A 47 9.80 3.37 -25.26
N ILE A 48 9.49 2.34 -24.47
CA ILE A 48 10.05 2.22 -23.11
C ILE A 48 11.57 2.14 -23.17
N SER A 49 12.12 1.28 -24.04
CA SER A 49 13.57 1.07 -24.15
C SER A 49 14.31 2.38 -24.44
N VAL A 50 13.86 3.12 -25.46
CA VAL A 50 14.48 4.39 -25.89
C VAL A 50 14.29 5.51 -24.87
N ASN A 51 13.22 5.50 -24.07
CA ASN A 51 12.91 6.57 -23.12
C ASN A 51 13.26 6.26 -21.66
N SER A 52 13.70 5.03 -21.34
CA SER A 52 14.04 4.59 -19.98
C SER A 52 14.92 5.59 -19.22
N GLY A 53 15.99 6.07 -19.85
CA GLY A 53 16.90 7.10 -19.32
C GLY A 53 16.30 8.49 -19.09
N GLY A 54 15.08 8.73 -19.56
CA GLY A 54 14.31 9.96 -19.35
C GLY A 54 13.13 9.80 -18.39
N ILE A 55 12.90 8.60 -17.86
CA ILE A 55 11.89 8.33 -16.84
C ILE A 55 12.57 8.45 -15.48
N SER A 56 12.09 9.38 -14.65
CA SER A 56 12.62 9.59 -13.31
C SER A 56 12.39 8.35 -12.45
N GLU A 57 13.41 7.92 -11.72
CA GLU A 57 13.33 6.76 -10.80
C GLU A 57 12.93 5.44 -11.49
N TYR A 58 13.21 5.29 -12.79
CA TYR A 58 12.95 4.04 -13.49
C TYR A 58 13.64 2.85 -12.78
N PRO A 59 12.95 1.73 -12.52
CA PRO A 59 13.50 0.67 -11.69
C PRO A 59 14.79 0.08 -12.26
N LEU A 60 15.72 -0.27 -11.38
CA LEU A 60 16.97 -0.97 -11.77
C LEU A 60 16.76 -2.48 -11.93
N LEU A 61 15.81 -3.05 -11.19
CA LEU A 61 15.50 -4.48 -11.24
C LEU A 61 14.70 -4.82 -12.49
N GLU A 62 15.16 -5.81 -13.24
CA GLU A 62 14.51 -6.27 -14.48
C GLU A 62 13.07 -6.76 -14.24
N THR A 63 12.81 -7.44 -13.12
CA THR A 63 11.45 -7.88 -12.74
C THR A 63 10.47 -6.71 -12.57
N GLN A 64 10.94 -5.60 -11.99
CA GLN A 64 10.15 -4.39 -11.79
C GLN A 64 9.96 -3.66 -13.13
N GLN A 65 10.99 -3.61 -13.98
CA GLN A 65 10.86 -3.10 -15.35
C GLN A 65 9.84 -3.92 -16.15
N GLN A 66 9.91 -5.24 -16.05
CA GLN A 66 9.00 -6.16 -16.72
C GLN A 66 7.56 -5.98 -16.23
N SER A 67 7.36 -5.68 -14.94
CA SER A 67 6.05 -5.34 -14.38
C SER A 67 5.47 -4.09 -15.06
N ILE A 68 6.25 -3.01 -15.20
CA ILE A 68 5.83 -1.79 -15.92
C ILE A 68 5.54 -2.08 -17.39
N VAL A 69 6.39 -2.87 -18.05
CA VAL A 69 6.21 -3.26 -19.46
C VAL A 69 4.92 -4.06 -19.63
N ASN A 70 4.67 -5.03 -18.76
CA ASN A 70 3.48 -5.87 -18.78
C ASN A 70 2.24 -5.04 -18.50
N LEU A 71 2.29 -4.12 -17.54
CA LEU A 71 1.23 -3.13 -17.32
C LEU A 71 1.00 -2.35 -18.61
N LEU A 72 2.00 -1.67 -19.18
CA LEU A 72 1.79 -0.84 -20.36
C LEU A 72 1.24 -1.62 -21.57
N CYS A 73 1.76 -2.82 -21.82
CA CYS A 73 1.50 -3.58 -23.05
C CYS A 73 0.31 -4.53 -22.97
N ARG A 74 -0.07 -5.02 -21.77
CA ARG A 74 -1.23 -5.89 -21.63
C ARG A 74 -2.50 -5.06 -21.78
N ARG A 75 -3.41 -5.55 -22.62
CA ARG A 75 -4.77 -5.00 -22.71
C ARG A 75 -5.61 -5.62 -21.61
N THR A 76 -6.12 -4.77 -20.72
CA THR A 76 -7.12 -5.16 -19.74
C THR A 76 -8.42 -4.42 -20.00
N ASP A 77 -9.52 -4.91 -19.45
CA ASP A 77 -10.81 -4.19 -19.48
C ASP A 77 -10.86 -3.04 -18.46
N HIS A 78 -9.72 -2.69 -17.87
CA HIS A 78 -9.62 -1.60 -16.90
C HIS A 78 -9.95 -0.24 -17.56
N PRO A 79 -10.86 0.57 -16.99
CA PRO A 79 -11.28 1.84 -17.59
C PRO A 79 -10.14 2.83 -17.87
N ALA A 80 -9.08 2.81 -17.04
CA ALA A 80 -7.90 3.66 -17.22
C ALA A 80 -7.10 3.33 -18.51
N ASP A 81 -7.27 2.14 -19.09
CA ASP A 81 -6.58 1.74 -20.32
C ASP A 81 -7.09 2.49 -21.55
N SER A 82 -8.25 3.15 -21.48
CA SER A 82 -8.84 3.86 -22.62
C SER A 82 -7.93 4.96 -23.17
N LEU A 83 -7.32 5.78 -22.30
CA LEU A 83 -6.37 6.81 -22.72
C LEU A 83 -5.08 6.21 -23.25
N LEU A 84 -4.51 5.23 -22.54
CA LEU A 84 -3.28 4.56 -22.95
C LEU A 84 -3.43 3.90 -24.31
N ARG A 85 -4.53 3.19 -24.54
CA ARG A 85 -4.88 2.60 -25.85
C ARG A 85 -5.03 3.67 -26.92
N ARG A 86 -5.66 4.81 -26.61
CA ARG A 86 -5.77 5.94 -27.55
C ARG A 86 -4.41 6.50 -27.93
N LEU A 87 -3.52 6.72 -26.96
CA LEU A 87 -2.17 7.23 -27.20
C LEU A 87 -1.32 6.22 -27.97
N ALA A 88 -1.30 4.96 -27.52
CA ALA A 88 -0.58 3.86 -28.16
C ALA A 88 -1.07 3.62 -29.60
N GLY A 89 -2.37 3.69 -29.84
CA GLY A 89 -2.96 3.50 -31.18
C GLY A 89 -2.79 4.71 -32.10
N ASN A 90 -2.66 5.93 -31.56
CA ASN A 90 -2.39 7.14 -32.34
C ASN A 90 -0.92 7.26 -32.73
N PHE A 91 -0.01 6.72 -31.91
CA PHE A 91 1.43 6.77 -32.14
C PHE A 91 1.89 6.19 -33.50
N PRO A 92 1.53 4.96 -33.91
CA PRO A 92 1.86 4.44 -35.24
C PRO A 92 1.19 5.22 -36.37
N VAL A 93 -0.01 5.79 -36.12
CA VAL A 93 -0.72 6.59 -37.13
C VAL A 93 0.07 7.87 -37.42
N LEU A 94 0.53 8.56 -36.38
CA LEU A 94 1.34 9.77 -36.51
C LEU A 94 2.71 9.48 -37.15
N LEU A 95 3.37 8.37 -36.80
CA LEU A 95 4.62 7.94 -37.44
C LEU A 95 4.43 7.72 -38.96
N ASN A 96 3.35 7.03 -39.35
CA ASN A 96 3.03 6.80 -40.76
C ASN A 96 2.68 8.08 -41.51
N ARG A 97 1.99 9.00 -40.84
CA ARG A 97 1.63 10.30 -41.39
C ARG A 97 2.90 11.13 -41.64
N LEU A 98 3.82 11.15 -40.68
CA LEU A 98 5.08 11.87 -40.78
C LEU A 98 5.94 11.33 -41.94
N ASP A 99 6.05 10.00 -42.08
CA ASP A 99 6.81 9.36 -43.18
C ASP A 99 6.26 9.76 -44.56
N LYS A 100 4.93 9.87 -44.71
CA LYS A 100 4.27 10.33 -45.94
C LYS A 100 4.48 11.82 -46.21
N GLU A 101 4.28 12.67 -45.20
CA GLU A 101 4.42 14.13 -45.33
C GLU A 101 5.86 14.54 -45.62
N THR A 102 6.82 13.82 -45.03
CA THR A 102 8.25 13.97 -45.31
C THR A 102 8.56 13.60 -46.77
N ALA A 103 8.00 12.49 -47.26
CA ALA A 103 8.18 12.07 -48.65
C ALA A 103 7.55 13.04 -49.67
N SER A 104 6.46 13.72 -49.30
CA SER A 104 5.82 14.74 -50.15
C SER A 104 6.47 16.12 -50.09
N GLY A 105 7.41 16.36 -49.18
CA GLY A 105 8.11 17.64 -49.02
C GLY A 105 7.24 18.77 -48.44
N ASP A 106 6.17 18.45 -47.71
CA ASP A 106 5.33 19.46 -47.05
C ASP A 106 5.89 19.79 -45.66
N GLU A 107 6.72 20.83 -45.59
CA GLU A 107 7.40 21.25 -44.36
C GLU A 107 6.42 21.68 -43.26
N THR A 108 5.28 22.28 -43.61
CA THR A 108 4.30 22.76 -42.63
C THR A 108 3.54 21.59 -42.00
N ALA A 109 3.09 20.64 -42.81
CA ALA A 109 2.46 19.43 -42.32
C ALA A 109 3.44 18.58 -41.49
N THR A 110 4.68 18.45 -41.95
CA THR A 110 5.76 17.74 -41.23
C THR A 110 6.01 18.34 -39.85
N ALA A 111 6.08 19.67 -39.73
CA ALA A 111 6.26 20.35 -38.44
C ALA A 111 5.07 20.09 -37.49
N GLN A 112 3.83 20.17 -38.00
CA GLN A 112 2.63 19.93 -37.21
C GLN A 112 2.55 18.47 -36.71
N THR A 113 2.78 17.49 -37.58
CA THR A 113 2.77 16.07 -37.21
C THR A 113 3.91 15.74 -36.26
N THR A 114 5.08 16.37 -36.42
CA THR A 114 6.21 16.23 -35.47
C THR A 114 5.82 16.73 -34.08
N ALA A 115 5.17 17.89 -33.96
CA ALA A 115 4.69 18.43 -32.69
C ALA A 115 3.65 17.49 -32.03
N GLN A 116 2.70 16.97 -32.81
CA GLN A 116 1.71 16.01 -32.31
C GLN A 116 2.34 14.69 -31.82
N LEU A 117 3.36 14.20 -32.53
CA LEU A 117 4.09 12.99 -32.17
C LEU A 117 4.87 13.20 -30.85
N ARG A 118 5.54 14.36 -30.70
CA ARG A 118 6.22 14.73 -29.45
C ARG A 118 5.27 14.86 -28.27
N ASN A 119 4.09 15.46 -28.48
CA ASN A 119 3.07 15.57 -27.44
C ASN A 119 2.54 14.19 -27.03
N THR A 120 2.28 13.31 -28.01
CA THR A 120 1.85 11.92 -27.75
C THR A 120 2.92 11.15 -26.98
N GLU A 121 4.20 11.27 -27.38
CA GLU A 121 5.35 10.69 -26.69
C GLU A 121 5.45 11.19 -25.23
N ALA A 122 5.29 12.50 -25.01
CA ALA A 122 5.34 13.09 -23.68
C ALA A 122 4.19 12.63 -22.77
N LEU A 123 2.97 12.47 -23.31
CA LEU A 123 1.84 11.95 -22.55
C LEU A 123 2.04 10.47 -22.19
N LEU A 124 2.52 9.65 -23.12
CA LEU A 124 2.90 8.25 -22.84
C LEU A 124 3.98 8.18 -21.75
N LEU A 125 4.99 9.06 -21.83
CA LEU A 125 6.06 9.13 -20.84
C LEU A 125 5.52 9.48 -19.46
N LYS A 126 4.59 10.44 -19.38
CA LYS A 126 3.94 10.82 -18.12
C LYS A 126 3.10 9.69 -17.55
N SER A 127 2.40 8.93 -18.38
CA SER A 127 1.70 7.74 -17.91
C SER A 127 2.65 6.68 -17.35
N VAL A 128 3.76 6.39 -18.02
CA VAL A 128 4.77 5.45 -17.48
C VAL A 128 5.40 6.01 -16.19
N GLN A 129 5.67 7.31 -16.12
CA GLN A 129 6.17 7.96 -14.90
C GLN A 129 5.21 7.80 -13.71
N GLY A 130 3.90 7.92 -13.95
CA GLY A 130 2.88 7.66 -12.94
C GLY A 130 2.90 6.20 -12.44
N MET A 131 3.12 5.24 -13.35
CA MET A 131 3.27 3.83 -12.98
C MET A 131 4.53 3.62 -12.11
N VAL A 132 5.66 4.20 -12.50
CA VAL A 132 6.93 4.12 -11.77
C VAL A 132 6.80 4.69 -10.37
N TYR A 133 6.22 5.89 -10.22
CA TYR A 133 6.05 6.50 -8.90
C TYR A 133 5.08 5.70 -8.01
N ALA A 134 3.97 5.20 -8.55
CA ALA A 134 3.03 4.41 -7.77
C ALA A 134 3.64 3.07 -7.32
N MET A 135 4.30 2.35 -8.23
CA MET A 135 4.94 1.07 -7.93
C MET A 135 6.10 1.27 -6.95
N GLY A 136 7.01 2.21 -7.24
CA GLY A 136 8.16 2.51 -6.38
C GLY A 136 7.73 2.97 -4.98
N LEU A 137 6.75 3.87 -4.87
CA LEU A 137 6.27 4.29 -3.56
C LEU A 137 5.66 3.13 -2.76
N THR A 138 4.94 2.24 -3.44
CA THR A 138 4.36 1.05 -2.79
C THR A 138 5.48 0.15 -2.29
N THR A 139 6.42 -0.26 -3.15
CA THR A 139 7.52 -1.15 -2.76
C THR A 139 8.39 -0.53 -1.66
N ASP A 140 8.77 0.74 -1.78
CA ASP A 140 9.63 1.42 -0.81
C ASP A 140 8.96 1.51 0.57
N ASN A 141 7.65 1.78 0.61
CA ASN A 141 6.91 1.84 1.88
C ASN A 141 6.74 0.45 2.50
N PHE A 142 6.62 -0.61 1.69
CA PHE A 142 6.67 -1.98 2.19
C PHE A 142 8.07 -2.36 2.68
N GLU A 143 9.15 -1.95 2.02
CA GLU A 143 10.52 -2.14 2.54
C GLU A 143 10.70 -1.48 3.90
N GLU A 144 10.24 -0.24 4.06
CA GLU A 144 10.28 0.46 5.33
C GLU A 144 9.42 -0.22 6.40
N LEU A 145 8.20 -0.64 6.05
CA LEU A 145 7.34 -1.43 6.93
C LEU A 145 8.03 -2.72 7.40
N ILE A 146 8.64 -3.46 6.47
CA ILE A 146 9.35 -4.70 6.77
C ILE A 146 10.57 -4.43 7.65
N MET A 147 11.35 -3.39 7.37
CA MET A 147 12.50 -3.01 8.20
C MET A 147 12.08 -2.63 9.62
N ARG A 148 10.95 -1.91 9.78
CA ARG A 148 10.42 -1.50 11.09
C ARG A 148 10.02 -2.70 11.96
N HIS A 149 9.33 -3.68 11.38
CA HIS A 149 8.70 -4.76 12.17
C HIS A 149 9.45 -6.10 12.11
N PHE A 150 10.19 -6.39 11.05
CA PHE A 150 10.91 -7.66 10.84
C PHE A 150 12.44 -7.50 10.75
N GLY A 151 12.93 -6.25 10.78
CA GLY A 151 14.36 -5.93 10.77
C GLY A 151 15.09 -6.32 9.49
N ALA A 152 16.42 -6.28 9.54
CA ALA A 152 17.29 -6.58 8.40
C ALA A 152 17.08 -7.98 7.79
N PRO A 153 16.84 -9.06 8.58
CA PRO A 153 16.53 -10.37 8.02
C PRO A 153 15.24 -10.38 7.20
N GLY A 154 14.19 -9.71 7.68
CA GLY A 154 12.94 -9.55 6.93
C GLY A 154 13.15 -8.75 5.65
N LEU A 155 13.90 -7.65 5.71
CA LEU A 155 14.21 -6.82 4.54
C LEU A 155 14.96 -7.62 3.46
N ALA A 156 15.90 -8.48 3.85
CA ALA A 156 16.59 -9.37 2.92
C ALA A 156 15.61 -10.33 2.22
N GLN A 157 14.66 -10.93 2.96
CA GLN A 157 13.64 -11.79 2.38
C GLN A 157 12.73 -11.03 1.41
N PHE A 158 12.32 -9.81 1.76
CA PHE A 158 11.51 -8.96 0.88
C PHE A 158 12.26 -8.59 -0.40
N GLY A 159 13.56 -8.26 -0.28
CA GLY A 159 14.43 -8.00 -1.42
C GLY A 159 14.54 -9.19 -2.37
N GLU A 160 14.52 -10.43 -1.87
CA GLU A 160 14.47 -11.62 -2.73
C GLU A 160 13.11 -11.77 -3.43
N ILE A 161 12.00 -11.43 -2.79
CA ILE A 161 10.68 -11.40 -3.46
C ILE A 161 10.72 -10.40 -4.62
N LEU A 162 11.22 -9.18 -4.40
CA LEU A 162 11.33 -8.14 -5.45
C LEU A 162 12.18 -8.58 -6.66
N LYS A 163 13.23 -9.38 -6.42
CA LYS A 163 14.12 -9.91 -7.48
C LYS A 163 13.52 -11.08 -8.25
N THR A 164 12.62 -11.84 -7.65
CA THR A 164 12.15 -13.12 -8.21
C THR A 164 10.73 -13.04 -8.77
N HIS A 165 9.93 -12.08 -8.34
CA HIS A 165 8.54 -11.93 -8.74
C HIS A 165 8.31 -10.58 -9.45
N GLU A 166 7.48 -10.60 -10.48
CA GLU A 166 6.85 -9.39 -11.00
C GLU A 166 5.85 -8.85 -9.97
N PHE A 167 5.49 -7.58 -10.05
CA PHE A 167 4.54 -6.92 -9.14
C PHE A 167 3.08 -7.33 -9.44
N ASP A 168 2.81 -8.62 -9.26
CA ASP A 168 1.56 -9.29 -9.58
C ASP A 168 0.98 -10.08 -8.39
N GLN A 169 -0.01 -10.95 -8.62
CA GLN A 169 -0.58 -11.77 -7.56
C GLN A 169 0.45 -12.73 -6.92
N GLY A 170 1.43 -13.23 -7.69
CA GLY A 170 2.48 -14.09 -7.17
C GLY A 170 3.34 -13.38 -6.12
N PHE A 171 3.71 -12.12 -6.39
CA PHE A 171 4.39 -11.27 -5.41
C PHE A 171 3.60 -11.14 -4.10
N TRP A 172 2.30 -10.86 -4.20
CA TRP A 172 1.46 -10.69 -3.01
C TRP A 172 1.21 -12.00 -2.25
N ASN A 173 1.07 -13.13 -2.95
CA ASN A 173 0.97 -14.45 -2.32
C ASN A 173 2.22 -14.74 -1.49
N GLU A 174 3.40 -14.52 -2.06
CA GLU A 174 4.67 -14.78 -1.37
C GLU A 174 4.86 -13.84 -0.18
N PHE A 175 4.46 -12.57 -0.32
CA PHE A 175 4.48 -11.61 0.77
C PHE A 175 3.57 -12.05 1.93
N VAL A 176 2.31 -12.40 1.63
CA VAL A 176 1.33 -12.83 2.65
C VAL A 176 1.80 -14.11 3.33
N GLU A 177 2.32 -15.07 2.59
CA GLU A 177 2.81 -16.33 3.17
C GLU A 177 3.96 -16.09 4.15
N ARG A 178 5.03 -15.39 3.71
CA ARG A 178 6.24 -15.22 4.53
C ARG A 178 6.04 -14.27 5.71
N PHE A 179 5.42 -13.12 5.48
CA PHE A 179 5.36 -12.06 6.49
C PHE A 179 4.10 -12.12 7.36
N ILE A 180 3.05 -12.81 6.93
CA ILE A 180 1.80 -12.94 7.69
C ILE A 180 1.61 -14.36 8.19
N ALA A 181 1.41 -15.33 7.29
CA ALA A 181 1.00 -16.69 7.66
C ALA A 181 2.10 -17.42 8.47
N GLN A 182 3.32 -17.48 7.93
CA GLN A 182 4.44 -18.14 8.56
C GLN A 182 4.80 -17.48 9.90
N HIS A 183 4.85 -16.15 9.94
CA HIS A 183 5.18 -15.42 11.17
C HIS A 183 4.17 -15.69 12.29
N VAL A 184 2.88 -15.71 11.97
CA VAL A 184 1.82 -16.01 12.94
C VAL A 184 1.89 -17.47 13.41
N ALA A 185 2.19 -18.41 12.51
CA ALA A 185 2.36 -19.82 12.87
C ALA A 185 3.56 -20.02 13.81
N GLU A 186 4.72 -19.43 13.48
CA GLU A 186 5.92 -19.47 14.31
C GLU A 186 5.68 -18.81 15.68
N GLY A 187 5.03 -17.64 15.71
CA GLY A 187 4.67 -16.96 16.95
C GLY A 187 3.72 -17.79 17.83
N TYR A 188 2.76 -18.49 17.24
CA TYR A 188 1.87 -19.40 17.97
C TYR A 188 2.63 -20.62 18.55
N ASP A 189 3.51 -21.23 17.77
CA ASP A 189 4.30 -22.39 18.21
C ASP A 189 5.28 -22.02 19.34
N GLN A 190 5.91 -20.84 19.26
CA GLN A 190 6.73 -20.31 20.35
C GLN A 190 5.92 -20.00 21.60
N LEU A 191 4.76 -19.36 21.44
CA LEU A 191 3.86 -19.06 22.55
C LEU A 191 3.43 -20.33 23.28
N THR A 192 3.04 -21.37 22.54
CA THR A 192 2.52 -22.61 23.12
C THR A 192 3.62 -23.45 23.75
N SER A 193 4.79 -23.56 23.11
CA SER A 193 5.96 -24.24 23.69
C SER A 193 6.49 -23.55 24.96
N ALA A 194 6.38 -22.22 25.04
CA ALA A 194 6.70 -21.46 26.26
C ALA A 194 5.60 -21.50 27.33
N GLY A 195 4.45 -22.14 27.05
CA GLY A 195 3.32 -22.20 27.98
C GLY A 195 2.66 -20.84 28.25
N LYS A 196 2.79 -19.89 27.32
CA LYS A 196 2.31 -18.50 27.48
C LYS A 196 0.81 -18.37 27.14
N PHE A 197 -0.03 -19.00 27.94
CA PHE A 197 -1.49 -18.89 27.84
C PHE A 197 -2.12 -18.79 29.22
N HIS A 198 -3.34 -18.27 29.29
CA HIS A 198 -4.11 -18.24 30.53
C HIS A 198 -5.31 -19.17 30.41
N LEU A 199 -5.42 -20.13 31.33
CA LEU A 199 -6.55 -21.05 31.41
C LEU A 199 -7.51 -20.59 32.51
N SER A 200 -8.78 -20.45 32.18
CA SER A 200 -9.83 -20.16 33.16
C SER A 200 -11.08 -21.00 32.91
N LYS A 201 -11.90 -21.13 33.96
CA LYS A 201 -13.22 -21.78 33.90
C LYS A 201 -14.28 -20.74 34.22
N ASP A 202 -15.27 -20.61 33.34
CA ASP A 202 -16.43 -19.76 33.52
C ASP A 202 -17.71 -20.58 33.34
N GLY A 203 -18.33 -20.99 34.45
CA GLY A 203 -19.48 -21.88 34.44
C GLY A 203 -19.22 -23.21 33.72
N GLN A 204 -19.90 -23.42 32.59
CA GLN A 204 -19.76 -24.58 31.70
C GLN A 204 -18.77 -24.36 30.55
N GLN A 205 -17.97 -23.30 30.61
CA GLN A 205 -16.98 -22.96 29.59
C GLN A 205 -15.57 -23.06 30.15
N ILE A 206 -14.66 -23.62 29.36
CA ILE A 206 -13.21 -23.52 29.58
C ILE A 206 -12.67 -22.54 28.56
N ILE A 207 -11.88 -21.58 29.02
CA ILE A 207 -11.34 -20.51 28.19
C ILE A 207 -9.82 -20.61 28.19
N VAL A 208 -9.25 -20.79 27.00
CA VAL A 208 -7.81 -20.63 26.76
C VAL A 208 -7.61 -19.23 26.17
N ARG A 209 -6.88 -18.38 26.87
CA ARG A 209 -6.60 -17.01 26.45
C ARG A 209 -5.16 -16.86 25.99
N PHE A 210 -5.01 -16.36 24.77
CA PHE A 210 -3.75 -15.98 24.15
C PHE A 210 -3.65 -14.46 24.08
N LEU A 211 -2.50 -13.91 24.50
CA LEU A 211 -2.20 -12.49 24.34
C LEU A 211 -1.57 -12.30 22.97
N PHE A 212 -2.07 -11.36 22.18
CA PHE A 212 -1.51 -11.13 20.86
C PHE A 212 -0.09 -10.58 20.90
N ASP A 213 0.22 -9.75 21.92
CA ASP A 213 1.57 -9.25 22.15
C ASP A 213 2.59 -10.39 22.26
N ASP A 214 2.21 -11.56 22.80
CA ASP A 214 3.09 -12.72 22.88
C ASP A 214 3.26 -13.43 21.54
N VAL A 215 2.23 -13.42 20.68
CA VAL A 215 2.32 -13.94 19.30
C VAL A 215 3.24 -13.05 18.46
N LEU A 216 3.18 -11.74 18.69
CA LEU A 216 3.97 -10.74 18.00
C LEU A 216 5.34 -10.50 18.63
N ALA A 217 5.73 -11.26 19.67
CA ALA A 217 6.99 -11.04 20.38
C ALA A 217 8.24 -11.26 19.49
N THR A 218 8.07 -11.92 18.35
CA THR A 218 9.08 -12.10 17.31
C THR A 218 9.25 -10.88 16.40
N LEU A 219 8.32 -9.92 16.43
CA LEU A 219 8.48 -8.63 15.75
C LEU A 219 9.48 -7.77 16.53
N HIS A 220 10.18 -6.92 15.80
CA HIS A 220 11.18 -6.03 16.38
C HIS A 220 10.53 -4.94 17.26
N ASP A 221 10.89 -4.89 18.53
CA ASP A 221 10.41 -3.88 19.48
C ASP A 221 10.94 -2.46 19.17
N SER A 222 12.07 -2.35 18.48
CA SER A 222 12.62 -1.08 18.01
C SER A 222 12.51 -0.97 16.49
N PRO A 223 11.92 0.11 15.95
CA PRO A 223 11.82 0.28 14.51
C PRO A 223 13.23 0.35 13.92
N GLY A 224 13.55 -0.62 13.06
CA GLY A 224 14.73 -0.53 12.19
C GLY A 224 14.62 0.74 11.34
N HIS A 225 15.75 1.39 11.09
CA HIS A 225 15.79 2.57 10.24
C HIS A 225 16.32 2.20 8.85
N ILE A 226 15.60 2.63 7.82
CA ILE A 226 16.07 2.65 6.43
C ILE A 226 15.98 4.08 5.91
N ASP A 227 16.99 4.47 5.13
CA ASP A 227 17.01 5.79 4.53
C ASP A 227 15.90 5.92 3.49
N GLN A 228 15.11 6.99 3.60
CA GLN A 228 14.03 7.24 2.65
C GLN A 228 14.57 7.44 1.23
N THR A 229 13.92 6.78 0.27
CA THR A 229 14.19 6.93 -1.16
C THR A 229 13.80 8.32 -1.65
N ARG A 230 14.20 8.66 -2.88
CA ARG A 230 13.79 9.91 -3.52
C ARG A 230 12.27 9.96 -3.74
N VAL A 231 11.66 8.83 -4.07
CA VAL A 231 10.21 8.68 -4.25
C VAL A 231 9.49 8.94 -2.93
N GLN A 232 9.94 8.33 -1.83
CA GLN A 232 9.36 8.56 -0.50
C GLN A 232 9.53 10.02 -0.04
N LYS A 233 10.69 10.64 -0.27
CA LYS A 233 10.93 12.06 0.04
C LYS A 233 10.03 12.99 -0.78
N ALA A 234 9.84 12.69 -2.06
CA ALA A 234 8.91 13.42 -2.92
C ALA A 234 7.46 13.27 -2.42
N PHE A 235 7.06 12.05 -2.02
CA PHE A 235 5.75 11.80 -1.44
C PHE A 235 5.56 12.56 -0.12
N ALA A 236 6.52 12.52 0.80
CA ALA A 236 6.47 13.27 2.07
C ALA A 236 6.32 14.78 1.83
N THR A 237 6.99 15.30 0.80
CA THR A 237 6.87 16.70 0.40
C THR A 237 5.49 17.02 -0.19
N ALA A 238 4.96 16.13 -1.03
CA ALA A 238 3.63 16.26 -1.64
C ALA A 238 2.50 16.13 -0.59
N SER A 239 2.71 15.27 0.43
CA SER A 239 1.74 14.97 1.47
C SER A 239 1.73 15.94 2.63
N ALA A 240 2.81 16.71 2.81
CA ALA A 240 2.96 17.72 3.86
C ALA A 240 1.72 18.62 4.04
N VAL A 241 1.30 18.79 5.29
CA VAL A 241 0.12 19.58 5.69
C VAL A 241 0.50 21.06 5.84
N THR A 242 1.05 21.64 4.78
CA THR A 242 1.35 23.08 4.70
C THR A 242 0.32 23.77 3.81
N PRO A 243 -0.02 25.05 4.06
CA PRO A 243 -1.02 25.77 3.25
C PRO A 243 -0.69 25.77 1.74
N GLU A 244 0.59 25.91 1.39
CA GLU A 244 1.07 25.88 0.01
C GLU A 244 0.84 24.52 -0.66
N ARG A 245 1.23 23.42 0.00
CA ARG A 245 1.07 22.07 -0.55
C ARG A 245 -0.40 21.65 -0.65
N ILE A 246 -1.21 22.05 0.32
CA ILE A 246 -2.67 21.86 0.27
C ILE A 246 -3.26 22.62 -0.92
N ALA A 247 -2.83 23.85 -1.19
CA ALA A 247 -3.31 24.64 -2.32
C ALA A 247 -2.95 23.99 -3.67
N VAL A 248 -1.71 23.52 -3.83
CA VAL A 248 -1.26 22.78 -5.02
C VAL A 248 -2.13 21.54 -5.23
N ARG A 249 -2.32 20.73 -4.17
CA ARG A 249 -3.10 19.50 -4.21
C ARG A 249 -4.55 19.75 -4.60
N LYS A 250 -5.18 20.81 -4.09
CA LYS A 250 -6.56 21.19 -4.46
C LYS A 250 -6.70 21.50 -5.96
N VAL A 251 -5.74 22.22 -6.53
CA VAL A 251 -5.74 22.52 -7.98
C VAL A 251 -5.58 21.24 -8.79
N VAL A 252 -4.66 20.36 -8.39
CA VAL A 252 -4.45 19.06 -9.03
C VAL A 252 -5.72 18.20 -8.93
N GLN A 253 -6.29 18.03 -7.73
CA GLN A 253 -7.53 17.27 -7.53
C GLN A 253 -8.69 17.80 -8.38
N ALA A 254 -8.88 19.12 -8.46
CA ALA A 254 -9.89 19.72 -9.32
C ALA A 254 -9.65 19.43 -10.82
N CYS A 255 -8.39 19.45 -11.25
CA CYS A 255 -8.01 19.07 -12.62
C CYS A 255 -8.32 17.59 -12.88
N LEU A 256 -7.96 16.70 -11.95
CA LEU A 256 -8.17 15.27 -12.07
C LEU A 256 -9.65 14.89 -12.05
N LEU A 257 -10.47 15.50 -11.19
CA LEU A 257 -11.92 15.27 -11.18
C LEU A 257 -12.57 15.51 -12.54
N LYS A 258 -12.12 16.54 -13.26
CA LYS A 258 -12.60 16.83 -14.62
C LYS A 258 -11.98 15.89 -15.67
N GLY A 259 -10.67 15.67 -15.58
CA GLY A 259 -9.92 14.89 -16.58
C GLY A 259 -10.16 13.38 -16.51
N LEU A 260 -10.56 12.87 -15.35
CA LEU A 260 -10.83 11.46 -15.07
C LEU A 260 -12.33 11.15 -14.96
N GLY A 261 -13.21 12.10 -15.29
CA GLY A 261 -14.67 11.94 -15.16
C GLY A 261 -15.29 10.83 -16.04
N PHE A 262 -14.49 10.18 -16.90
CA PHE A 262 -14.89 8.99 -17.66
C PHE A 262 -14.72 7.68 -16.87
N LEU A 263 -13.97 7.69 -15.77
CA LEU A 263 -13.85 6.53 -14.89
C LEU A 263 -15.15 6.33 -14.09
N PRO A 264 -15.49 5.08 -13.71
CA PRO A 264 -16.55 4.83 -12.75
C PRO A 264 -16.35 5.66 -11.47
N GLY A 265 -17.43 6.21 -10.92
CA GLY A 265 -17.36 7.11 -9.76
C GLY A 265 -16.66 6.49 -8.55
N ASP A 266 -16.93 5.22 -8.31
CA ASP A 266 -16.37 4.44 -7.19
C ASP A 266 -14.85 4.30 -7.34
N LEU A 267 -14.37 3.96 -8.54
CA LEU A 267 -12.95 3.83 -8.88
C LEU A 267 -12.22 5.18 -8.79
N LEU A 268 -12.86 6.24 -9.29
CA LEU A 268 -12.31 7.59 -9.22
C LEU A 268 -12.15 8.03 -7.77
N LEU A 269 -13.21 7.90 -6.96
CA LEU A 269 -13.20 8.35 -5.57
C LEU A 269 -12.17 7.58 -4.73
N GLU A 270 -12.05 6.27 -4.97
CA GLU A 270 -11.10 5.39 -4.28
C GLU A 270 -9.63 5.78 -4.51
N HIS A 271 -9.28 6.27 -5.71
CA HIS A 271 -7.89 6.55 -6.06
C HIS A 271 -7.56 8.04 -6.24
N LEU A 272 -8.54 8.95 -6.19
CA LEU A 272 -8.33 10.37 -6.49
C LEU A 272 -7.26 11.00 -5.60
N GLU A 273 -7.29 10.72 -4.30
CA GLU A 273 -6.33 11.28 -3.36
C GLU A 273 -4.92 10.75 -3.63
N SER A 274 -4.76 9.43 -3.73
CA SER A 274 -3.51 8.76 -4.06
C SER A 274 -2.93 9.23 -5.40
N ALA A 275 -3.75 9.31 -6.45
CA ALA A 275 -3.34 9.83 -7.75
C ALA A 275 -2.92 11.30 -7.69
N ALA A 276 -3.63 12.13 -6.91
CA ALA A 276 -3.26 13.52 -6.72
C ALA A 276 -1.91 13.68 -6.01
N PHE A 277 -1.60 12.83 -5.02
CA PHE A 277 -0.28 12.80 -4.39
C PHE A 277 0.83 12.46 -5.40
N ILE A 278 0.62 11.40 -6.18
CA ILE A 278 1.59 10.97 -7.20
C ILE A 278 1.81 12.06 -8.26
N VAL A 279 0.76 12.76 -8.70
CA VAL A 279 0.91 13.93 -9.58
C VAL A 279 1.69 15.06 -8.91
N CYS A 280 1.47 15.32 -7.62
CA CYS A 280 2.16 16.36 -6.87
C CYS A 280 3.66 16.07 -6.62
N MET A 281 4.11 14.82 -6.82
CA MET A 281 5.53 14.45 -6.81
C MET A 281 6.25 14.90 -8.09
N ASP A 282 5.52 15.10 -9.19
CA ASP A 282 6.07 15.51 -10.47
C ASP A 282 6.09 17.05 -10.62
N PRO A 283 7.14 17.63 -11.25
CA PRO A 283 7.20 19.07 -11.50
C PRO A 283 6.01 19.66 -12.27
N VAL A 284 5.27 18.84 -13.03
CA VAL A 284 4.06 19.25 -13.75
C VAL A 284 3.02 19.88 -12.83
N ALA A 285 2.90 19.43 -11.58
CA ALA A 285 1.95 19.99 -10.62
C ALA A 285 2.24 21.47 -10.33
N GLY A 286 3.52 21.82 -10.14
CA GLY A 286 3.94 23.20 -9.93
C GLY A 286 3.68 24.07 -11.17
N SER A 287 4.00 23.56 -12.36
CA SER A 287 3.74 24.25 -13.63
C SER A 287 2.25 24.47 -13.88
N LEU A 288 1.42 23.46 -13.60
CA LEU A 288 -0.03 23.55 -13.72
C LEU A 288 -0.61 24.62 -12.79
N VAL A 289 -0.19 24.64 -11.53
CA VAL A 289 -0.64 25.65 -10.56
C VAL A 289 -0.26 27.06 -10.99
N LYS A 290 0.99 27.27 -11.40
CA LYS A 290 1.45 28.56 -11.92
C LYS A 290 0.64 29.02 -13.12
N ALA A 291 0.38 28.12 -14.08
CA ALA A 291 -0.42 28.43 -15.27
C ALA A 291 -1.89 28.75 -14.93
N MET A 292 -2.49 28.02 -13.98
CA MET A 292 -3.86 28.27 -13.50
C MET A 292 -3.98 29.60 -12.75
N GLN A 293 -2.98 29.94 -11.91
CA GLN A 293 -2.92 31.23 -11.21
C GLN A 293 -2.73 32.40 -12.17
N ALA A 294 -1.84 32.25 -13.17
CA ALA A 294 -1.65 33.26 -14.21
C ALA A 294 -2.94 33.54 -14.97
N ARG A 295 -3.66 32.48 -15.38
CA ARG A 295 -4.98 32.59 -16.02
C ARG A 295 -6.01 33.29 -15.14
N ALA A 296 -6.08 32.95 -13.85
CA ALA A 296 -7.01 33.58 -12.91
C ALA A 296 -6.68 35.06 -12.66
N GLY A 297 -5.39 35.43 -12.69
CA GLY A 297 -4.90 36.80 -12.54
C GLY A 297 -4.89 37.63 -13.84
N GLY A 298 -5.45 37.13 -14.94
CA GLY A 298 -5.47 37.82 -16.23
C GLY A 298 -4.10 38.01 -16.89
N LYS A 299 -3.06 37.31 -16.40
CA LYS A 299 -1.71 37.35 -16.95
C LYS A 299 -1.50 36.14 -17.86
N THR A 300 -1.19 36.36 -19.13
CA THR A 300 -0.59 35.31 -19.96
C THR A 300 0.77 34.97 -19.35
N PRO A 301 1.13 33.69 -19.13
CA PRO A 301 2.39 33.33 -18.50
C PRO A 301 3.56 33.93 -19.29
N ALA A 302 4.44 34.69 -18.63
CA ALA A 302 5.63 35.26 -19.26
C ALA A 302 6.71 34.19 -19.41
N ALA A 303 7.33 34.18 -20.60
CA ALA A 303 8.36 33.26 -21.07
C ALA A 303 9.48 32.95 -20.07
N ALA A 304 9.98 31.71 -20.11
CA ALA A 304 11.40 31.47 -19.85
C ALA A 304 12.18 31.84 -21.13
N PRO A 305 13.35 32.50 -21.04
CA PRO A 305 14.07 32.93 -22.23
C PRO A 305 14.87 31.78 -22.86
N GLU A 306 14.98 31.85 -24.20
CA GLU A 306 15.94 31.20 -25.11
C GLU A 306 15.56 29.86 -25.79
N ALA A 307 14.88 29.96 -26.94
CA ALA A 307 15.35 29.61 -28.30
C ALA A 307 14.13 29.58 -29.24
N GLY A 308 14.32 29.98 -30.52
CA GLY A 308 13.26 30.37 -31.45
C GLY A 308 12.12 29.36 -31.68
N ASP A 309 10.97 29.91 -32.09
CA ASP A 309 9.67 29.27 -32.45
C ASP A 309 8.53 29.35 -31.41
N ALA A 310 8.60 30.27 -30.44
CA ALA A 310 7.69 30.34 -29.29
C ALA A 310 6.28 30.94 -29.50
N GLN A 311 5.90 31.45 -30.68
CA GLN A 311 4.62 32.19 -30.81
C GLN A 311 3.36 31.31 -30.97
N ALA A 312 3.50 30.01 -31.31
CA ALA A 312 2.38 29.08 -31.42
C ALA A 312 2.23 28.13 -30.21
N GLU A 313 3.28 27.92 -29.41
CA GLU A 313 3.28 27.02 -28.25
C GLU A 313 2.52 27.59 -27.03
N ASP A 314 2.44 28.92 -26.91
CA ASP A 314 1.89 29.61 -25.72
C ASP A 314 0.37 29.51 -25.54
N LYS A 315 -0.41 29.33 -26.62
CA LYS A 315 -1.89 29.18 -26.51
C LYS A 315 -2.32 27.80 -25.99
N HIS A 316 -1.42 26.80 -26.04
CA HIS A 316 -1.73 25.41 -25.72
C HIS A 316 -1.02 24.89 -24.45
N ALA A 317 -0.24 25.72 -23.76
CA ALA A 317 0.53 25.31 -22.58
C ALA A 317 -0.36 24.76 -21.44
N LEU A 318 -1.45 25.44 -21.08
CA LEU A 318 -2.32 24.99 -19.99
C LEU A 318 -3.10 23.70 -20.32
N PRO A 319 -3.79 23.57 -21.47
CA PRO A 319 -4.42 22.30 -21.86
C PRO A 319 -3.45 21.12 -21.84
N PHE A 320 -2.24 21.30 -22.35
CA PHE A 320 -1.24 20.24 -22.38
C PHE A 320 -0.72 19.88 -20.97
N LEU A 321 -0.52 20.86 -20.08
CA LEU A 321 -0.19 20.59 -18.67
C LEU A 321 -1.30 19.81 -17.96
N MET A 322 -2.57 20.11 -18.26
CA MET A 322 -3.70 19.33 -17.74
C MET A 322 -3.68 17.90 -18.28
N GLU A 323 -3.42 17.71 -19.57
CA GLU A 323 -3.30 16.37 -20.18
C GLU A 323 -2.14 15.58 -19.57
N GLN A 324 -1.00 16.21 -19.29
CA GLN A 324 0.14 15.57 -18.62
C GLN A 324 -0.20 15.13 -17.18
N ALA A 325 -0.88 15.99 -16.41
CA ALA A 325 -1.33 15.64 -15.06
C ALA A 325 -2.31 14.46 -15.08
N VAL A 326 -3.24 14.44 -16.03
CA VAL A 326 -4.20 13.35 -16.23
C VAL A 326 -3.50 12.06 -16.69
N ALA A 327 -2.57 12.16 -17.63
CA ALA A 327 -1.80 11.01 -18.12
C ALA A 327 -1.00 10.35 -16.99
N LEU A 328 -0.35 11.16 -16.14
CA LEU A 328 0.39 10.69 -14.98
C LEU A 328 -0.53 10.03 -13.95
N ALA A 329 -1.66 10.68 -13.62
CA ALA A 329 -2.66 10.11 -12.72
C ALA A 329 -3.20 8.76 -13.22
N LEU A 330 -3.46 8.60 -14.52
CA LEU A 330 -3.96 7.34 -15.07
C LEU A 330 -2.94 6.20 -14.98
N GLY A 331 -1.66 6.50 -15.18
CA GLY A 331 -0.59 5.53 -14.93
C GLY A 331 -0.56 5.07 -13.47
N ALA A 332 -0.68 6.02 -12.54
CA ALA A 332 -0.71 5.72 -11.11
C ALA A 332 -1.95 4.91 -10.71
N VAL A 333 -3.15 5.36 -11.12
CA VAL A 333 -4.42 4.64 -10.86
C VAL A 333 -4.32 3.21 -11.35
N ARG A 334 -3.79 2.97 -12.55
CA ARG A 334 -3.66 1.62 -13.10
C ARG A 334 -2.84 0.70 -12.20
N VAL A 335 -1.67 1.16 -11.75
CA VAL A 335 -0.82 0.37 -10.84
C VAL A 335 -1.53 0.13 -9.51
N LEU A 336 -2.11 1.17 -8.92
CA LEU A 336 -2.76 1.07 -7.62
C LEU A 336 -3.98 0.14 -7.64
N SER A 337 -4.84 0.26 -8.64
CA SER A 337 -6.02 -0.61 -8.80
C SER A 337 -5.60 -2.05 -9.00
N GLN A 338 -4.68 -2.33 -9.93
CA GLN A 338 -4.25 -3.70 -10.19
C GLN A 338 -3.49 -4.32 -9.00
N SER A 339 -2.60 -3.55 -8.37
CA SER A 339 -1.90 -3.98 -7.16
C SER A 339 -2.88 -4.34 -6.06
N ARG A 340 -3.93 -3.54 -5.87
CA ARG A 340 -4.96 -3.80 -4.86
C ARG A 340 -5.78 -5.04 -5.20
N GLU A 341 -6.17 -5.24 -6.46
CA GLU A 341 -6.88 -6.45 -6.89
C GLU A 341 -6.04 -7.70 -6.64
N HIS A 342 -4.76 -7.68 -7.03
CA HIS A 342 -3.84 -8.79 -6.80
C HIS A 342 -3.59 -9.05 -5.30
N PHE A 343 -3.45 -7.98 -4.50
CA PHE A 343 -3.30 -8.10 -3.05
C PHE A 343 -4.52 -8.71 -2.39
N LEU A 344 -5.73 -8.25 -2.74
CA LEU A 344 -6.97 -8.82 -2.23
C LEU A 344 -7.17 -10.27 -2.69
N ALA A 345 -6.73 -10.62 -3.91
CA ALA A 345 -6.77 -11.99 -4.41
C ALA A 345 -5.81 -12.91 -3.65
N ALA A 346 -4.65 -12.39 -3.19
CA ALA A 346 -3.73 -13.14 -2.33
C ALA A 346 -4.31 -13.44 -0.93
N LEU A 347 -5.33 -12.68 -0.52
CA LEU A 347 -6.02 -12.84 0.77
C LEU A 347 -7.28 -13.71 0.68
N ALA A 348 -7.41 -14.56 -0.35
CA ALA A 348 -8.62 -15.34 -0.62
C ALA A 348 -9.08 -16.27 0.51
N THR A 349 -8.24 -16.55 1.51
CA THR A 349 -8.59 -17.34 2.69
C THR A 349 -9.38 -16.55 3.74
N LEU A 350 -9.37 -15.21 3.67
CA LEU A 350 -10.11 -14.34 4.56
C LEU A 350 -11.61 -14.37 4.26
N ARG A 351 -12.42 -14.12 5.28
CA ARG A 351 -13.88 -13.99 5.12
C ARG A 351 -14.23 -12.67 4.40
N SER A 352 -15.44 -12.60 3.85
CA SER A 352 -15.89 -11.41 3.10
C SER A 352 -15.88 -10.12 3.94
N ASP A 353 -16.21 -10.20 5.23
CA ASP A 353 -16.16 -9.06 6.16
C ASP A 353 -14.72 -8.61 6.45
N GLU A 354 -13.79 -9.56 6.53
CA GLU A 354 -12.36 -9.29 6.71
C GLU A 354 -11.75 -8.67 5.45
N LEU A 355 -12.11 -9.16 4.27
CA LEU A 355 -11.68 -8.60 2.98
C LEU A 355 -12.19 -7.17 2.78
N GLU A 356 -13.43 -6.87 3.17
CA GLU A 356 -13.97 -5.51 3.10
C GLU A 356 -13.24 -4.54 4.03
N ALA A 357 -12.87 -4.99 5.24
CA ALA A 357 -12.05 -4.21 6.15
C ALA A 357 -10.65 -3.92 5.58
N VAL A 358 -9.96 -4.93 5.03
CA VAL A 358 -8.65 -4.74 4.36
C VAL A 358 -8.78 -3.77 3.20
N ARG A 359 -9.84 -3.90 2.39
CA ARG A 359 -10.13 -3.03 1.26
C ARG A 359 -10.25 -1.55 1.67
N SER A 360 -10.81 -1.28 2.86
CA SER A 360 -10.91 0.07 3.41
C SER A 360 -9.56 0.59 3.92
N LEU A 361 -8.81 -0.25 4.64
CA LEU A 361 -7.52 0.10 5.24
C LEU A 361 -6.40 0.32 4.21
N ALA A 362 -6.38 -0.48 3.14
CA ALA A 362 -5.34 -0.47 2.11
C ALA A 362 -5.47 0.68 1.08
N GLN A 363 -6.30 1.69 1.34
CA GLN A 363 -6.44 2.88 0.46
C GLN A 363 -5.31 3.89 0.64
N GLY A 364 -4.76 3.97 1.85
CA GLY A 364 -3.71 4.93 2.18
C GLY A 364 -2.34 4.49 1.66
N LEU A 365 -1.61 5.43 1.06
CA LEU A 365 -0.23 5.23 0.60
C LEU A 365 0.81 5.50 1.68
N SER A 366 0.41 5.97 2.87
CA SER A 366 1.36 6.28 3.95
C SER A 366 1.76 5.03 4.72
N ILE A 367 2.94 5.07 5.35
CA ILE A 367 3.43 3.96 6.15
C ILE A 367 2.50 3.65 7.32
N GLU A 368 1.88 4.67 7.92
CA GLU A 368 0.92 4.50 9.00
C GLU A 368 -0.32 3.71 8.54
N SER A 369 -0.81 3.95 7.31
CA SER A 369 -1.91 3.17 6.74
C SER A 369 -1.51 1.72 6.47
N LEU A 370 -0.29 1.49 6.00
CA LEU A 370 0.24 0.15 5.79
C LEU A 370 0.46 -0.61 7.10
N GLU A 371 0.93 0.06 8.16
CA GLU A 371 1.07 -0.52 9.49
C GLU A 371 -0.27 -0.99 10.05
N LEU A 372 -1.32 -0.17 9.93
CA LEU A 372 -2.68 -0.57 10.33
C LEU A 372 -3.16 -1.81 9.55
N THR A 373 -2.83 -1.88 8.26
CA THR A 373 -3.18 -3.01 7.40
C THR A 373 -2.41 -4.27 7.80
N LEU A 374 -1.10 -4.16 8.06
CA LEU A 374 -0.25 -5.26 8.51
C LEU A 374 -0.76 -5.88 9.81
N PHE A 375 -0.99 -5.07 10.85
CA PHE A 375 -1.46 -5.59 12.14
C PHE A 375 -2.85 -6.20 12.04
N TYR A 376 -3.72 -5.65 11.19
CA TYR A 376 -5.02 -6.26 10.91
C TYR A 376 -4.89 -7.63 10.23
N LEU A 377 -3.96 -7.78 9.29
CA LEU A 377 -3.70 -9.05 8.62
C LEU A 377 -3.10 -10.09 9.56
N LEU A 378 -2.15 -9.71 10.42
CA LEU A 378 -1.60 -10.59 11.46
C LEU A 378 -2.70 -11.04 12.44
N GLU A 379 -3.57 -10.13 12.87
CA GLU A 379 -4.73 -10.45 13.74
C GLU A 379 -5.67 -11.42 13.03
N SER A 380 -6.04 -11.13 11.78
CA SER A 380 -6.93 -11.98 10.97
C SER A 380 -6.33 -13.37 10.72
N ALA A 381 -5.04 -13.46 10.41
CA ALA A 381 -4.33 -14.72 10.21
C ALA A 381 -4.28 -15.54 11.49
N PHE A 382 -4.07 -14.90 12.66
CA PHE A 382 -4.07 -15.61 13.94
C PHE A 382 -5.45 -16.17 14.29
N VAL A 383 -6.51 -15.38 14.05
CA VAL A 383 -7.89 -15.87 14.18
C VAL A 383 -8.15 -17.04 13.23
N GLY A 384 -7.69 -16.93 11.97
CA GLY A 384 -7.76 -17.99 10.96
C GLY A 384 -7.12 -19.28 11.46
N LEU A 385 -5.88 -19.21 11.95
CA LEU A 385 -5.15 -20.35 12.51
C LEU A 385 -5.92 -21.04 13.64
N LEU A 386 -6.47 -20.27 14.59
CA LEU A 386 -7.26 -20.82 15.70
C LEU A 386 -8.57 -21.45 15.21
N ARG A 387 -9.25 -20.82 14.24
CA ARG A 387 -10.48 -21.35 13.63
C ARG A 387 -10.22 -22.64 12.85
N ASP A 388 -9.09 -22.73 12.17
CA ASP A 388 -8.70 -23.92 11.42
C ASP A 388 -8.44 -25.10 12.35
N LYS A 389 -7.77 -24.86 13.49
CA LYS A 389 -7.65 -25.87 14.56
C LYS A 389 -9.01 -26.28 15.15
N ALA A 390 -9.95 -25.33 15.27
CA ALA A 390 -11.30 -25.58 15.76
C ALA A 390 -12.25 -26.25 14.73
N ARG A 391 -11.88 -26.29 13.44
CA ARG A 391 -12.79 -26.63 12.33
C ARG A 391 -13.51 -27.96 12.51
N GLU A 392 -12.78 -29.00 12.92
CA GLU A 392 -13.31 -30.35 13.13
C GLU A 392 -14.16 -30.48 14.40
N GLU A 393 -14.09 -29.51 15.31
CA GLU A 393 -14.81 -29.55 16.59
C GLU A 393 -16.20 -28.90 16.53
N GLY A 394 -16.51 -28.23 15.41
CA GLY A 394 -17.79 -27.58 15.18
C GLY A 394 -18.16 -26.61 16.31
N GLY A 395 -19.42 -26.64 16.75
CA GLY A 395 -19.93 -25.72 17.79
C GLY A 395 -19.40 -25.95 19.21
N LYS A 396 -18.51 -26.92 19.45
CA LYS A 396 -17.90 -27.15 20.78
C LYS A 396 -16.87 -26.08 21.12
N VAL A 397 -16.26 -25.48 20.10
CA VAL A 397 -15.17 -24.52 20.25
C VAL A 397 -15.54 -23.24 19.51
N LEU A 398 -15.44 -22.11 20.22
CA LEU A 398 -15.68 -20.79 19.66
C LEU A 398 -14.44 -19.93 19.86
N VAL A 399 -13.98 -19.27 18.80
CA VAL A 399 -12.89 -18.29 18.88
C VAL A 399 -13.51 -16.90 19.02
N LYS A 400 -13.14 -16.18 20.07
CA LYS A 400 -13.57 -14.79 20.33
C LYS A 400 -12.37 -13.88 20.46
N THR A 401 -12.50 -12.65 19.98
CA THR A 401 -11.49 -11.60 20.17
C THR A 401 -12.01 -10.58 21.17
N ALA A 402 -11.18 -10.20 22.13
CA ALA A 402 -11.43 -9.10 23.03
C ALA A 402 -10.35 -8.03 22.85
N ALA A 403 -10.78 -6.77 22.75
CA ALA A 403 -9.90 -5.64 22.57
C ALA A 403 -10.12 -4.64 23.72
N GLN A 404 -9.02 -4.15 24.29
CA GLN A 404 -9.03 -3.09 25.29
C GLN A 404 -7.94 -2.07 24.96
N ARG A 405 -8.24 -0.79 25.09
CA ARG A 405 -7.25 0.26 24.85
C ARG A 405 -6.24 0.31 25.99
N ARG A 406 -4.95 0.38 25.65
CA ARG A 406 -3.82 0.42 26.58
C ARG A 406 -3.08 1.76 26.49
N CYS A 407 -2.57 2.23 27.61
CA CYS A 407 -1.86 3.51 27.71
C CYS A 407 -0.63 3.39 28.61
N PRO A 408 0.46 4.09 28.29
CA PRO A 408 1.61 4.17 29.19
C PRO A 408 1.22 4.79 30.53
N LEU A 409 1.68 4.16 31.61
CA LEU A 409 1.51 4.66 32.97
C LEU A 409 1.99 6.12 33.12
N PRO A 410 3.16 6.54 32.57
CA PRO A 410 3.60 7.94 32.65
C PRO A 410 2.63 8.93 32.00
N ALA A 411 2.01 8.55 30.87
CA ALA A 411 1.05 9.41 30.19
C ALA A 411 -0.24 9.60 31.03
N VAL A 412 -0.67 8.56 31.74
CA VAL A 412 -1.81 8.65 32.68
C VAL A 412 -1.44 9.43 33.93
N GLU A 413 -0.22 9.29 34.43
CA GLU A 413 0.25 10.03 35.61
C GLU A 413 0.39 11.54 35.34
N ALA A 414 0.77 11.92 34.11
CA ALA A 414 0.80 13.32 33.70
C ALA A 414 -0.58 14.01 33.83
N LEU A 415 -1.69 13.26 33.73
CA LEU A 415 -3.05 13.80 33.91
C LEU A 415 -3.33 14.29 35.34
N ALA A 416 -2.53 13.88 36.34
CA ALA A 416 -2.67 14.37 37.71
C ALA A 416 -2.47 15.90 37.78
N THR A 417 -1.59 16.45 36.95
CA THR A 417 -1.37 17.91 36.82
C THR A 417 -2.59 18.66 36.29
N ARG A 418 -3.54 17.95 35.67
CA ARG A 418 -4.80 18.47 35.13
C ARG A 418 -6.02 18.10 35.97
N GLY A 419 -5.82 17.68 37.23
CA GLY A 419 -6.91 17.41 38.17
C GLY A 419 -7.38 15.95 38.23
N LEU A 420 -6.66 15.00 37.62
CA LEU A 420 -6.99 13.58 37.75
C LEU A 420 -6.58 13.04 39.13
N SER A 421 -7.56 12.88 40.03
CA SER A 421 -7.34 12.27 41.34
C SER A 421 -7.12 10.75 41.25
N ARG A 422 -6.51 10.15 42.28
CA ARG A 422 -6.29 8.69 42.37
C ARG A 422 -7.59 7.88 42.25
N ILE A 423 -8.69 8.38 42.83
CA ILE A 423 -10.01 7.74 42.76
C ILE A 423 -10.52 7.77 41.32
N ARG A 424 -10.46 8.93 40.65
CA ARG A 424 -10.87 9.09 39.24
C ARG A 424 -10.00 8.22 38.31
N LYS A 425 -8.69 8.14 38.56
CA LYS A 425 -7.76 7.23 37.85
C LYS A 425 -8.21 5.78 37.97
N ASN A 426 -8.50 5.29 39.17
CA ASN A 426 -8.92 3.90 39.39
C ASN A 426 -10.31 3.59 38.81
N GLN A 427 -11.16 4.60 38.59
CA GLN A 427 -12.45 4.44 37.92
C GLN A 427 -12.31 4.34 36.40
N LEU A 428 -11.34 5.03 35.81
CA LEU A 428 -11.10 5.06 34.36
C LEU A 428 -10.19 3.91 33.89
N PHE A 429 -9.22 3.53 34.72
CA PHE A 429 -8.12 2.65 34.36
C PHE A 429 -8.02 1.42 35.27
N THR A 430 -7.46 0.33 34.75
CA THR A 430 -6.99 -0.83 35.51
C THR A 430 -5.55 -1.15 35.12
N ALA A 431 -4.79 -1.78 36.01
CA ALA A 431 -3.44 -2.24 35.68
C ALA A 431 -3.48 -3.30 34.58
N ASP A 432 -2.51 -3.24 33.65
CA ASP A 432 -2.31 -4.33 32.71
C ASP A 432 -1.52 -5.46 33.38
N SER A 433 -2.15 -6.63 33.51
CA SER A 433 -1.51 -7.81 34.10
C SER A 433 -0.31 -8.33 33.32
N ALA A 434 -0.21 -8.01 32.02
CA ALA A 434 0.87 -8.46 31.15
C ALA A 434 2.03 -7.45 31.08
N ARG A 435 1.79 -6.17 31.40
CA ARG A 435 2.79 -5.09 31.30
C ARG A 435 2.63 -4.09 32.45
N ALA A 436 3.59 -4.11 33.39
CA ALA A 436 3.53 -3.31 34.61
C ALA A 436 3.61 -1.79 34.37
N ASP A 437 4.15 -1.37 33.24
CA ASP A 437 4.29 0.02 32.79
C ASP A 437 3.05 0.54 32.03
N MET A 438 2.01 -0.28 31.88
CA MET A 438 0.81 0.04 31.10
C MET A 438 -0.47 -0.05 31.94
N LEU A 439 -1.45 0.76 31.57
CA LEU A 439 -2.81 0.75 32.11
C LEU A 439 -3.82 0.52 30.99
N LEU A 440 -4.92 -0.14 31.31
CA LEU A 440 -6.03 -0.40 30.39
C LEU A 440 -7.20 0.51 30.72
N PHE A 441 -7.83 1.06 29.68
CA PHE A 441 -9.13 1.70 29.83
C PHE A 441 -10.20 0.67 30.20
N LYS A 442 -11.02 0.99 31.21
CA LYS A 442 -12.18 0.18 31.57
C LYS A 442 -13.33 0.30 30.57
N THR A 443 -13.39 1.42 29.85
CA THR A 443 -14.42 1.71 28.84
C THR A 443 -14.02 1.20 27.46
N ARG A 444 -14.95 0.58 26.75
CA ARG A 444 -14.71 -0.01 25.42
C ARG A 444 -15.09 0.90 24.27
N THR A 445 -16.03 1.83 24.47
CA THR A 445 -16.52 2.72 23.42
C THR A 445 -16.34 4.21 23.78
N PRO A 446 -16.29 5.11 22.79
CA PRO A 446 -16.24 6.56 23.04
C PRO A 446 -17.44 7.04 23.87
N GLN A 447 -18.62 6.47 23.64
CA GLN A 447 -19.84 6.81 24.38
C GLN A 447 -19.73 6.39 25.85
N GLN A 448 -19.22 5.18 26.12
CA GLN A 448 -18.99 4.73 27.50
C GLN A 448 -17.98 5.63 28.22
N LEU A 449 -16.92 6.05 27.53
CA LEU A 449 -15.95 6.99 28.07
C LEU A 449 -16.60 8.35 28.37
N ALA A 450 -17.36 8.91 27.42
CA ALA A 450 -18.07 10.17 27.60
C ALA A 450 -19.01 10.14 28.80
N SER A 451 -19.85 9.10 28.90
CA SER A 451 -20.76 8.91 30.03
C SER A 451 -20.00 8.79 31.36
N LEU A 452 -18.91 8.01 31.40
CA LEU A 452 -18.11 7.88 32.62
C LEU A 452 -17.46 9.19 33.03
N MET A 453 -16.93 9.97 32.08
CA MET A 453 -16.36 11.29 32.36
C MET A 453 -17.41 12.29 32.89
N GLN A 454 -18.65 12.21 32.41
CA GLN A 454 -19.77 12.99 32.94
C GLN A 454 -20.12 12.60 34.38
N VAL A 455 -20.22 11.29 34.66
CA VAL A 455 -20.50 10.76 36.00
C VAL A 455 -19.39 11.17 37.00
N LEU A 456 -18.14 11.15 36.56
CA LEU A 456 -16.99 11.57 37.38
C LEU A 456 -16.85 13.10 37.51
N GLN A 457 -17.71 13.87 36.83
CA GLN A 457 -17.72 15.33 36.80
C GLN A 457 -16.34 15.91 36.48
N LEU A 458 -15.72 15.42 35.40
CA LEU A 458 -14.40 15.88 34.98
C LEU A 458 -14.48 17.25 34.31
N GLU A 459 -13.46 18.07 34.54
CA GLU A 459 -13.31 19.40 33.94
C GLU A 459 -13.04 19.27 32.43
N GLU A 460 -13.52 20.21 31.61
CA GLU A 460 -13.43 20.14 30.14
C GLU A 460 -11.99 19.95 29.60
N PRO A 461 -10.95 20.63 30.12
CA PRO A 461 -9.57 20.41 29.69
C PRO A 461 -9.06 18.99 29.99
N LEU A 462 -9.48 18.42 31.12
CA LEU A 462 -9.14 17.05 31.50
C LEU A 462 -9.86 16.04 30.59
N GLN A 463 -11.14 16.27 30.30
CA GLN A 463 -11.90 15.45 29.35
C GLN A 463 -11.25 15.44 27.97
N ALA A 464 -10.87 16.61 27.44
CA ALA A 464 -10.23 16.70 26.12
C ALA A 464 -8.91 15.89 26.07
N THR A 465 -8.12 15.96 27.15
CA THR A 465 -6.85 15.22 27.24
C THR A 465 -7.08 13.71 27.35
N ILE A 466 -8.07 13.27 28.12
CA ILE A 466 -8.44 11.85 28.24
C ILE A 466 -9.00 11.31 26.93
N ARG A 467 -9.82 12.08 26.20
CA ARG A 467 -10.31 11.70 24.87
C ARG A 467 -9.16 11.53 23.90
N ALA A 468 -8.26 12.51 23.83
CA ALA A 468 -7.07 12.40 22.98
C ALA A 468 -6.20 11.18 23.34
N LEU A 469 -6.04 10.89 24.63
CA LEU A 469 -5.31 9.72 25.09
C LEU A 469 -6.04 8.41 24.74
N TRP A 470 -7.36 8.38 24.79
CA TRP A 470 -8.17 7.23 24.37
C TRP A 470 -8.15 7.03 22.85
N ASP A 471 -8.31 8.08 22.06
CA ASP A 471 -8.35 7.99 20.59
C ASP A 471 -7.04 7.41 20.04
N ASN A 472 -5.91 7.85 20.60
CA ASN A 472 -4.56 7.43 20.21
C ASN A 472 -4.05 6.18 20.95
N ALA A 473 -4.80 5.64 21.90
CA ALA A 473 -4.35 4.48 22.66
C ALA A 473 -4.39 3.21 21.80
N PRO A 474 -3.27 2.47 21.67
CA PRO A 474 -3.25 1.19 20.97
C PRO A 474 -4.14 0.17 21.68
N PHE A 475 -4.53 -0.88 20.96
CA PHE A 475 -5.30 -1.97 21.53
C PHE A 475 -4.38 -3.07 22.07
N ARG A 476 -4.64 -3.52 23.29
CA ARG A 476 -4.32 -4.88 23.73
C ARG A 476 -5.37 -5.82 23.12
N ARG A 477 -4.91 -6.86 22.44
CA ARG A 477 -5.75 -7.89 21.83
C ARG A 477 -5.59 -9.21 22.57
N ASP A 478 -6.73 -9.77 22.96
CA ASP A 478 -6.83 -11.09 23.57
C ASP A 478 -7.65 -12.01 22.66
N PHE A 479 -7.13 -13.20 22.40
CA PHE A 479 -7.84 -14.23 21.67
C PHE A 479 -8.25 -15.34 22.63
N LEU A 480 -9.54 -15.62 22.65
CA LEU A 480 -10.18 -16.53 23.58
C LEU A 480 -10.69 -17.74 22.80
N VAL A 481 -10.11 -18.91 23.07
CA VAL A 481 -10.65 -20.20 22.63
C VAL A 481 -11.60 -20.67 23.74
N VAL A 482 -12.89 -20.63 23.45
CA VAL A 482 -13.97 -20.97 24.37
C VAL A 482 -14.48 -22.37 24.06
N ILE A 483 -14.27 -23.29 24.99
CA ILE A 483 -14.70 -24.68 24.90
C ILE A 483 -15.97 -24.85 25.74
N ASP A 484 -17.08 -25.22 25.10
CA ASP A 484 -18.36 -25.48 25.77
C ASP A 484 -18.42 -26.93 26.27
N LEU A 485 -18.33 -27.11 27.59
CA LEU A 485 -18.35 -28.43 28.23
C LEU A 485 -19.67 -29.16 28.05
N ALA A 486 -20.79 -28.45 27.93
CA ALA A 486 -22.09 -29.06 27.69
C ALA A 486 -22.18 -29.68 26.28
N GLN A 487 -21.61 -28.99 25.28
CA GLN A 487 -21.52 -29.52 23.92
C GLN A 487 -20.53 -30.68 23.81
N VAL A 488 -19.40 -30.62 24.52
CA VAL A 488 -18.47 -31.75 24.61
C VAL A 488 -19.16 -32.95 25.26
N ALA A 489 -19.86 -32.77 26.37
CA ALA A 489 -20.56 -33.86 27.08
C ALA A 489 -21.67 -34.53 26.25
N ARG A 490 -22.28 -33.83 25.29
CA ARG A 490 -23.26 -34.41 24.37
C ARG A 490 -22.64 -35.29 23.28
N THR A 491 -21.36 -35.10 22.98
CA THR A 491 -20.70 -35.71 21.82
C THR A 491 -19.66 -36.77 22.20
N THR A 492 -19.37 -36.96 23.50
CA THR A 492 -18.48 -38.00 23.99
C THR A 492 -18.93 -38.57 25.34
N GLN A 493 -18.66 -39.85 25.57
CA GLN A 493 -18.84 -40.49 26.89
C GLN A 493 -17.68 -40.17 27.85
N ASN A 494 -16.52 -39.77 27.32
CA ASN A 494 -15.33 -39.44 28.11
C ASN A 494 -14.95 -37.96 27.92
N VAL A 495 -15.66 -37.10 28.65
CA VAL A 495 -15.44 -35.63 28.62
C VAL A 495 -14.02 -35.25 28.99
N LYS A 496 -13.41 -35.94 29.97
CA LYS A 496 -12.04 -35.64 30.42
C LYS A 496 -11.02 -35.90 29.33
N ALA A 497 -11.12 -37.04 28.63
CA ALA A 497 -10.22 -37.37 27.52
C ALA A 497 -10.40 -36.38 26.36
N LYS A 498 -11.64 -36.06 25.97
CA LYS A 498 -11.88 -35.10 24.88
C LYS A 498 -11.45 -33.67 25.25
N LEU A 499 -11.64 -33.25 26.50
CA LEU A 499 -11.15 -31.96 26.96
C LEU A 499 -9.61 -31.91 26.93
N ALA A 500 -8.93 -32.98 27.36
CA ALA A 500 -7.47 -33.05 27.28
C ALA A 500 -6.96 -32.99 25.83
N GLU A 501 -7.64 -33.69 24.91
CA GLU A 501 -7.38 -33.63 23.47
C GLU A 501 -7.54 -32.20 22.92
N LEU A 502 -8.64 -31.52 23.25
CA LEU A 502 -8.89 -30.13 22.85
C LEU A 502 -7.82 -29.18 23.40
N LEU A 503 -7.49 -29.29 24.68
CA LEU A 503 -6.43 -28.47 25.29
C LEU A 503 -5.06 -28.75 24.66
N THR A 504 -4.77 -30.01 24.29
CA THR A 504 -3.54 -30.37 23.56
C THR A 504 -3.54 -29.77 22.15
N LYS A 505 -4.68 -29.80 21.45
CA LYS A 505 -4.84 -29.22 20.09
C LYS A 505 -4.51 -27.72 20.07
N PHE A 506 -4.84 -27.01 21.14
CA PHE A 506 -4.53 -25.59 21.33
C PHE A 506 -3.24 -25.32 22.10
N GLY A 507 -2.38 -26.33 22.30
CA GLY A 507 -1.09 -26.16 22.98
C GLY A 507 -1.16 -25.81 24.46
N ALA A 508 -2.33 -25.94 25.08
CA ALA A 508 -2.55 -25.68 26.51
C ALA A 508 -2.16 -26.89 27.39
N LEU A 509 -2.00 -28.07 26.80
CA LEU A 509 -1.40 -29.25 27.43
C LEU A 509 -0.31 -29.78 26.51
N HIS A 510 0.89 -30.00 27.06
CA HIS A 510 1.94 -30.71 26.35
C HIS A 510 1.67 -32.20 26.51
N ALA A 511 1.56 -32.94 25.40
CA ALA A 511 1.67 -34.39 25.47
C ALA A 511 3.05 -34.73 26.05
N PRO A 512 3.17 -35.64 27.04
CA PRO A 512 4.48 -36.07 27.48
C PRO A 512 5.23 -36.59 26.25
N THR A 513 6.39 -35.99 25.97
CA THR A 513 7.35 -36.52 25.00
C THR A 513 7.56 -37.98 25.36
N GLN A 514 7.05 -38.89 24.53
CA GLN A 514 7.32 -40.31 24.73
C GLN A 514 8.84 -40.47 24.69
N PRO A 515 9.49 -40.99 25.75
CA PRO A 515 10.89 -41.33 25.66
C PRO A 515 11.03 -42.35 24.53
N VAL A 516 11.95 -42.07 23.60
CA VAL A 516 12.32 -43.01 22.54
C VAL A 516 12.64 -44.35 23.22
N PRO A 517 11.91 -45.44 22.91
CA PRO A 517 12.24 -46.75 23.46
C PRO A 517 13.59 -47.17 22.87
N GLY A 518 14.65 -47.09 23.66
CA GLY A 518 15.99 -47.54 23.23
C GLY A 518 17.19 -46.79 23.79
N ALA A 519 17.05 -45.70 24.55
CA ALA A 519 18.18 -45.07 25.23
C ALA A 519 18.34 -45.60 26.67
N GLN A 520 18.66 -46.90 26.78
CA GLN A 520 19.33 -47.48 27.94
C GLN A 520 20.51 -48.30 27.41
N GLU A 521 21.65 -47.62 27.25
CA GLU A 521 22.97 -47.95 27.83
C GLU A 521 24.01 -46.90 27.39
#